data_AF-A0A7X7MYY7-F1
#
_entry.id   AF-A0A7X7MYY7-F1
#
_cell.length_a   1.000
_cell.length_b   1.000
_cell.length_c   1.000
_cell.angle_alpha   90.00
_cell.angle_beta   90.00
_cell.angle_gamma   90.00
#
_symmetry.space_group_name_H-M   'P 1'
#
loop_
_entity.id
_entity.type
_entity.pdbx_description
1 polymer ?
#
loop_
_entity_poly.entity_id
_entity_poly.type
_entity_poly.pdbx_seq_one_letter_code
_entity_poly.pdbx_strand_id
1 'polypeptide(L)'
;TAKALLTAANLKWTTIEEENNDTVAAGLVISQSYTAGMTVTEGTSVDFTLSLGPVGYTCNYSVYAPADYSTGSEAVVVLANQSGAEIARYTTSTFPYALNQTHIVGSSSGTITLTYLNMNGQWTTSVPANVNFTKE
;
A
#
# COMPACT_ATOMS: atom_id res chain seq x y z
N THR A 1 22.97 -6.16 6.66
CA THR A 1 22.47 -6.03 5.27
C THR A 1 23.30 -6.92 4.37
N ALA A 2 22.82 -7.28 3.17
CA ALA A 2 23.58 -8.11 2.22
C ALA A 2 24.99 -7.55 1.95
N LYS A 3 25.09 -6.24 1.72
CA LYS A 3 26.37 -5.52 1.55
C LYS A 3 27.34 -5.76 2.71
N ALA A 4 26.88 -5.65 3.95
CA ALA A 4 27.73 -5.86 5.12
C ALA A 4 28.25 -7.30 5.24
N LEU A 5 27.42 -8.29 4.87
CA LEU A 5 27.83 -9.70 4.87
C LEU A 5 28.88 -9.98 3.79
N LEU A 6 28.72 -9.42 2.58
CA LEU A 6 29.72 -9.53 1.52
C LEU A 6 31.04 -8.89 1.93
N THR A 7 31.02 -7.67 2.49
CA THR A 7 32.23 -7.00 2.97
C THR A 7 32.93 -7.79 4.07
N ALA A 8 32.19 -8.34 5.04
CA ALA A 8 32.77 -9.17 6.11
C ALA A 8 33.40 -10.48 5.59
N ALA A 9 32.95 -10.97 4.45
CA ALA A 9 33.50 -12.15 3.77
C ALA A 9 34.61 -11.81 2.75
N ASN A 10 35.08 -10.56 2.72
CA ASN A 10 36.03 -10.04 1.70
C ASN A 10 35.55 -10.25 0.25
N LEU A 11 34.24 -10.24 0.05
CA LEU A 11 33.59 -10.29 -1.26
C LEU A 11 33.16 -8.90 -1.71
N LYS A 12 32.92 -8.77 -3.01
CA LYS A 12 32.47 -7.54 -3.66
C LYS A 12 31.08 -7.74 -4.24
N TRP A 13 30.50 -6.69 -4.79
CA TRP A 13 29.31 -6.74 -5.64
C TRP A 13 29.57 -5.88 -6.86
N THR A 14 29.05 -6.25 -8.02
CA THR A 14 29.11 -5.41 -9.23
C THR A 14 27.77 -4.73 -9.46
N THR A 15 26.69 -5.51 -9.44
CA THR A 15 25.33 -5.02 -9.66
C THR A 15 24.42 -5.35 -8.49
N ILE A 16 23.53 -4.40 -8.19
CA ILE A 16 22.41 -4.59 -7.29
C ILE A 16 21.19 -4.19 -8.09
N GLU A 17 20.34 -5.17 -8.36
CA GLU A 17 19.04 -4.92 -8.97
C GLU A 17 17.99 -4.78 -7.87
N GLU A 18 16.90 -4.10 -8.17
CA GLU A 18 15.78 -3.93 -7.26
C GLU A 18 14.50 -4.33 -8.01
N GLU A 19 13.67 -5.17 -7.37
CA GLU A 19 12.38 -5.56 -7.93
C GLU A 19 11.31 -5.67 -6.85
N ASN A 20 10.06 -5.42 -7.22
CA ASN A 20 8.93 -5.69 -6.33
C ASN A 20 8.70 -7.19 -6.20
N ASN A 21 8.41 -7.66 -4.99
CA ASN A 21 8.11 -9.05 -4.73
C ASN A 21 7.05 -9.17 -3.63
N ASP A 22 5.97 -9.88 -3.92
CA ASP A 22 4.83 -10.00 -3.00
C ASP A 22 5.13 -10.89 -1.78
N THR A 23 6.16 -11.74 -1.87
CA THR A 23 6.50 -12.75 -0.85
C THR A 23 7.79 -12.45 -0.09
N VAL A 24 8.70 -11.69 -0.68
CA VAL A 24 9.97 -11.30 -0.06
C VAL A 24 9.81 -9.88 0.48
N ALA A 25 10.11 -9.69 1.77
CA ALA A 25 10.00 -8.37 2.37
C ALA A 25 11.05 -7.39 1.81
N ALA A 26 10.71 -6.11 1.79
CA ALA A 26 11.60 -5.06 1.30
C ALA A 26 12.97 -5.08 2.01
N GLY A 27 14.05 -4.93 1.24
CA GLY A 27 15.43 -4.95 1.72
C GLY A 27 16.05 -6.34 1.88
N LEU A 28 15.29 -7.42 1.65
CA LEU A 28 15.82 -8.77 1.59
C LEU A 28 16.24 -9.15 0.16
N VAL A 29 17.18 -10.10 0.06
CA VAL A 29 17.67 -10.59 -1.24
C VAL A 29 16.68 -11.61 -1.81
N ILE A 30 16.27 -11.39 -3.05
CA ILE A 30 15.41 -12.30 -3.82
C ILE A 30 16.24 -13.34 -4.56
N SER A 31 17.31 -12.88 -5.21
CA SER A 31 18.19 -13.73 -6.00
C SER A 31 19.63 -13.24 -5.88
N GLN A 32 20.57 -14.14 -6.17
CA GLN A 32 21.99 -13.85 -6.19
C GLN A 32 22.68 -14.70 -7.24
N SER A 33 23.80 -14.22 -7.78
CA SER A 33 24.53 -14.90 -8.86
C SER A 33 25.19 -16.22 -8.45
N TYR A 34 25.39 -16.45 -7.15
CA TYR A 34 25.91 -17.70 -6.58
C TYR A 34 24.91 -18.32 -5.62
N THR A 35 24.79 -19.64 -5.62
CA THR A 35 23.90 -20.33 -4.68
C THR A 35 24.36 -20.16 -3.24
N ALA A 36 23.39 -20.08 -2.32
CA ALA A 36 23.71 -19.94 -0.90
C ALA A 36 24.54 -21.14 -0.41
N GLY A 37 25.62 -20.88 0.33
CA GLY A 37 26.55 -21.89 0.82
C GLY A 37 27.65 -22.30 -0.15
N MET A 38 27.65 -21.78 -1.39
CA MET A 38 28.75 -22.01 -2.33
C MET A 38 30.03 -21.28 -1.88
N THR A 39 31.17 -21.96 -1.94
CA THR A 39 32.47 -21.34 -1.72
C THR A 39 32.92 -20.64 -3.01
N VAL A 40 33.28 -19.37 -2.88
CA VAL A 40 33.88 -18.58 -3.96
C VAL A 40 35.23 -18.05 -3.50
N THR A 41 36.08 -17.67 -4.45
CA THR A 41 37.35 -17.02 -4.14
C THR A 41 37.14 -15.66 -3.49
N GLU A 42 38.08 -15.27 -2.63
CA GLU A 42 38.11 -13.93 -2.06
C GLU A 42 38.15 -12.86 -3.17
N GLY A 43 37.47 -11.74 -2.95
CA GLY A 43 37.37 -10.64 -3.92
C GLY A 43 36.39 -10.89 -5.06
N THR A 44 35.75 -12.06 -5.15
CA THR A 44 34.69 -12.34 -6.12
C THR A 44 33.53 -11.36 -5.95
N SER A 45 33.01 -10.86 -7.06
CA SER A 45 31.77 -10.08 -7.09
C SER A 45 30.55 -10.99 -7.06
N VAL A 46 29.67 -10.77 -6.09
CA VAL A 46 28.35 -11.39 -5.99
C VAL A 46 27.31 -10.35 -6.35
N ASP A 47 26.59 -10.60 -7.43
CA ASP A 47 25.47 -9.76 -7.87
C ASP A 47 24.19 -10.28 -7.22
N PHE A 48 23.27 -9.39 -6.89
CA PHE A 48 22.03 -9.79 -6.23
C PHE A 48 20.89 -8.82 -6.50
N THR A 49 19.67 -9.34 -6.42
CA THR A 49 18.43 -8.57 -6.54
C THR A 49 17.82 -8.38 -5.16
N LEU A 50 17.57 -7.13 -4.77
CA LEU A 50 16.86 -6.78 -3.55
C LEU A 50 15.36 -6.64 -3.81
N SER A 51 14.57 -7.07 -2.84
CA SER A 51 13.14 -6.80 -2.85
C SER A 51 12.84 -5.37 -2.44
N LEU A 52 11.90 -4.75 -3.16
CA LEU A 52 11.21 -3.53 -2.76
C LEU A 52 9.91 -3.82 -1.97
N GLY A 53 9.58 -5.10 -1.75
CA GLY A 53 8.32 -5.55 -1.18
C GLY A 53 7.19 -5.64 -2.21
N PRO A 54 5.94 -5.90 -1.77
CA PRO A 54 4.77 -5.93 -2.64
C PRO A 54 4.53 -4.58 -3.29
N VAL A 55 4.00 -4.58 -4.51
CA VAL A 55 3.59 -3.33 -5.19
C VAL A 55 2.44 -2.68 -4.44
N GLY A 56 2.49 -1.36 -4.28
CA GLY A 56 1.40 -0.57 -3.74
C GLY A 56 0.22 -0.45 -4.71
N TYR A 57 -0.92 -0.05 -4.17
CA TYR A 57 -2.12 0.25 -4.95
C TYR A 57 -2.60 1.67 -4.61
N THR A 58 -3.31 2.27 -5.56
CA THR A 58 -3.97 3.55 -5.42
C THR A 58 -5.49 3.40 -5.52
N CYS A 59 -6.21 4.08 -4.64
CA CYS A 59 -7.66 4.28 -4.72
C CYS A 59 -7.96 5.72 -5.12
N ASN A 60 -8.56 5.90 -6.30
CA ASN A 60 -9.14 7.16 -6.74
C ASN A 60 -10.65 6.98 -6.82
N TYR A 61 -11.40 7.69 -5.98
CA TYR A 61 -12.85 7.53 -5.89
C TYR A 61 -13.56 8.85 -5.60
N SER A 62 -14.61 9.15 -6.36
CA SER A 62 -15.49 10.30 -6.11
C SER A 62 -16.62 9.87 -5.17
N VAL A 63 -16.56 10.33 -3.92
CA VAL A 63 -17.63 10.13 -2.94
C VAL A 63 -18.71 11.18 -3.18
N TYR A 64 -19.96 10.73 -3.31
CA TYR A 64 -21.12 11.62 -3.47
C TYR A 64 -21.92 11.71 -2.17
N ALA A 65 -22.60 12.84 -1.98
CA ALA A 65 -23.49 13.02 -0.85
C ALA A 65 -24.70 12.05 -0.94
N PRO A 66 -25.07 11.39 0.16
CA PRO A 66 -26.35 10.71 0.30
C PRO A 66 -27.52 11.70 0.14
N ALA A 67 -28.68 11.19 -0.30
CA ALA A 67 -29.85 12.03 -0.59
C ALA A 67 -30.38 12.81 0.62
N ASP A 68 -30.19 12.27 1.82
CA ASP A 68 -30.63 12.81 3.10
C ASP A 68 -29.51 13.53 3.87
N TYR A 69 -28.35 13.78 3.25
CA TYR A 69 -27.26 14.53 3.87
C TYR A 69 -27.66 15.98 4.17
N SER A 70 -27.34 16.45 5.38
CA SER A 70 -27.49 17.84 5.78
C SER A 70 -26.36 18.69 5.18
N THR A 71 -26.66 19.34 4.05
CA THR A 71 -25.69 20.15 3.27
C THR A 71 -24.83 21.07 4.13
N GLY A 72 -23.51 20.96 3.97
CA GLY A 72 -22.51 21.78 4.67
C GLY A 72 -22.10 21.26 6.05
N SER A 73 -22.73 20.18 6.54
CA SER A 73 -22.33 19.52 7.80
C SER A 73 -21.05 18.70 7.61
N GLU A 74 -20.27 18.46 8.67
CA GLU A 74 -19.11 17.59 8.55
C GLU A 74 -19.54 16.13 8.31
N ALA A 75 -18.84 15.46 7.41
CA ALA A 75 -18.97 14.04 7.10
C ALA A 75 -17.60 13.37 7.13
N VAL A 76 -17.56 12.11 7.58
CA VAL A 76 -16.35 11.30 7.72
C VAL A 76 -16.36 10.20 6.66
N VAL A 77 -15.37 10.21 5.79
CA VAL A 77 -15.13 9.16 4.80
C VAL A 77 -14.10 8.19 5.37
N VAL A 78 -14.43 6.90 5.41
CA VAL A 78 -13.50 5.84 5.81
C VAL A 78 -13.28 4.90 4.63
N LEU A 79 -12.01 4.72 4.27
CA LEU A 79 -11.56 3.69 3.36
C LEU A 79 -11.05 2.50 4.17
N ALA A 80 -11.59 1.32 3.91
CA ALA A 80 -11.14 0.07 4.52
C ALA A 80 -10.69 -0.92 3.44
N ASN A 81 -9.79 -1.83 3.80
CA ASN A 81 -9.33 -2.90 2.91
C ASN A 81 -10.36 -4.03 2.79
N GLN A 82 -10.07 -5.06 1.98
CA GLN A 82 -10.96 -6.23 1.79
C GLN A 82 -11.28 -7.00 3.09
N SER A 83 -10.44 -6.89 4.14
CA SER A 83 -10.68 -7.51 5.44
C SER A 83 -11.52 -6.65 6.40
N GLY A 84 -11.87 -5.42 5.98
CA GLY A 84 -12.57 -4.44 6.80
C GLY A 84 -11.67 -3.60 7.71
N ALA A 85 -10.34 -3.76 7.64
CA ALA A 85 -9.40 -2.93 8.38
C ALA A 85 -9.31 -1.54 7.74
N GLU A 86 -9.36 -0.50 8.57
CA GLU A 86 -9.23 0.90 8.12
C GLU A 86 -7.87 1.14 7.47
N ILE A 87 -7.89 1.62 6.23
CA ILE A 87 -6.70 2.09 5.50
C ILE A 87 -6.50 3.58 5.80
N ALA A 88 -7.57 4.37 5.70
CA ALA A 88 -7.52 5.81 5.86
C ALA A 88 -8.88 6.40 6.24
N ARG A 89 -8.83 7.60 6.83
CA ARG A 89 -9.98 8.38 7.25
C ARG A 89 -9.81 9.84 6.85
N TYR A 90 -10.88 10.41 6.34
CA TYR A 90 -10.95 11.80 5.90
C TYR A 90 -12.20 12.46 6.43
N THR A 91 -12.18 13.79 6.50
CA THR A 91 -13.35 14.61 6.77
C THR A 91 -13.61 15.52 5.57
N THR A 92 -14.89 15.77 5.28
CA THR A 92 -15.34 16.70 4.25
C THR A 92 -16.68 17.29 4.64
N SER A 93 -16.97 18.50 4.19
CA SER A 93 -18.31 19.12 4.22
C SER A 93 -18.83 19.43 2.81
N THR A 94 -18.04 19.12 1.78
CA THR A 94 -18.34 19.37 0.37
C THR A 94 -18.36 18.07 -0.42
N PHE A 95 -19.29 17.99 -1.38
CA PHE A 95 -19.45 16.85 -2.28
C PHE A 95 -19.58 17.34 -3.73
N PRO A 96 -19.08 16.58 -4.72
CA PRO A 96 -18.37 15.32 -4.56
C PRO A 96 -16.98 15.50 -3.91
N TYR A 97 -16.61 14.57 -3.03
CA TYR A 97 -15.28 14.53 -2.42
C TYR A 97 -14.39 13.57 -3.20
N ALA A 98 -13.25 14.06 -3.69
CA ALA A 98 -12.27 13.26 -4.41
C ALA A 98 -11.31 12.60 -3.42
N LEU A 99 -11.55 11.32 -3.12
CA LEU A 99 -10.62 10.49 -2.36
C LEU A 99 -9.49 10.05 -3.28
N ASN A 100 -8.24 10.31 -2.85
CA ASN A 100 -7.02 9.88 -3.54
C ASN A 100 -6.06 9.29 -2.50
N GLN A 101 -6.08 7.97 -2.32
CA GLN A 101 -5.18 7.26 -1.40
C GLN A 101 -4.16 6.45 -2.20
N THR A 102 -2.88 6.63 -1.92
CA THR A 102 -1.77 5.90 -2.56
C THR A 102 -1.09 4.96 -1.57
N HIS A 103 -0.13 4.16 -2.05
CA HIS A 103 0.70 3.24 -1.28
C HIS A 103 -0.11 2.25 -0.42
N ILE A 104 -1.26 1.80 -0.92
CA ILE A 104 -2.07 0.77 -0.27
C ILE A 104 -1.37 -0.57 -0.49
N VAL A 105 -0.84 -1.17 0.57
CA VAL A 105 -0.12 -2.45 0.47
C VAL A 105 -1.01 -3.63 0.85
N GLY A 106 -0.82 -4.77 0.17
CA GLY A 106 -1.46 -6.04 0.56
C GLY A 106 -2.96 -6.12 0.32
N SER A 107 -3.55 -5.20 -0.44
CA SER A 107 -4.96 -5.25 -0.84
C SER A 107 -5.15 -4.57 -2.19
N SER A 108 -5.92 -5.21 -3.08
CA SER A 108 -6.27 -4.69 -4.40
C SER A 108 -7.72 -4.16 -4.46
N SER A 109 -8.46 -4.26 -3.36
CA SER A 109 -9.83 -3.78 -3.23
C SER A 109 -10.17 -3.50 -1.77
N GLY A 110 -11.30 -2.83 -1.58
CA GLY A 110 -11.81 -2.48 -0.27
C GLY A 110 -13.20 -1.88 -0.33
N THR A 111 -13.56 -1.16 0.72
CA THR A 111 -14.85 -0.50 0.82
C THR A 111 -14.72 0.94 1.30
N ILE A 112 -15.64 1.78 0.86
CA ILE A 112 -15.81 3.14 1.37
C ILE A 112 -17.11 3.22 2.17
N THR A 113 -17.05 3.78 3.37
CA THR A 113 -18.22 4.16 4.16
C THR A 113 -18.20 5.65 4.44
N LEU A 114 -19.39 6.25 4.49
CA LEU A 114 -19.57 7.64 4.85
C LEU A 114 -20.41 7.74 6.11
N THR A 115 -19.90 8.41 7.15
CA THR A 115 -20.69 8.79 8.33
C THR A 115 -21.00 10.28 8.26
N TYR A 116 -22.27 10.66 8.35
CA TYR A 116 -22.75 12.01 8.07
C TYR A 116 -23.97 12.36 8.92
N LEU A 117 -24.23 13.65 9.09
CA LEU A 117 -25.46 14.15 9.68
C LEU A 117 -26.57 14.18 8.62
N ASN A 118 -27.69 13.50 8.87
CA ASN A 118 -28.84 13.54 7.98
C ASN A 118 -29.73 14.79 8.23
N MET A 119 -30.71 15.04 7.36
CA MET A 119 -31.64 16.18 7.45
C MET A 119 -32.50 16.19 8.72
N ASN A 120 -32.60 15.07 9.44
CA ASN A 120 -33.29 14.98 10.73
C ASN A 120 -32.36 15.29 11.92
N GLY A 121 -31.10 15.66 11.66
CA GLY A 121 -30.11 15.91 12.69
C GLY A 121 -29.54 14.65 13.36
N GLN A 122 -29.65 13.49 12.71
CA GLN A 122 -29.11 12.22 13.22
C GLN A 122 -27.85 11.79 12.46
N TRP A 123 -26.86 11.31 13.20
CA TRP A 123 -25.67 10.69 12.60
C TRP A 123 -26.02 9.33 11.99
N THR A 124 -25.69 9.16 10.72
CA THR A 124 -25.97 7.96 9.93
C THR A 124 -24.69 7.51 9.23
N THR A 125 -24.50 6.19 9.09
CA THR A 125 -23.41 5.60 8.29
C THR A 125 -23.98 4.91 7.06
N SER A 126 -23.41 5.17 5.89
CA SER A 126 -23.83 4.54 4.63
C SER A 126 -23.55 3.04 4.62
N VAL A 127 -24.26 2.30 3.77
CA VAL A 127 -23.84 0.96 3.39
C VAL A 127 -22.43 1.03 2.76
N PRO A 128 -21.51 0.09 3.03
CA PRO A 128 -20.21 0.06 2.40
C PRO A 128 -20.31 -0.05 0.87
N ALA A 129 -19.63 0.86 0.15
CA ALA A 129 -19.48 0.79 -1.30
C ALA A 129 -18.18 0.08 -1.65
N ASN A 130 -18.25 -1.00 -2.44
CA ASN A 130 -17.06 -1.71 -2.90
C ASN A 130 -16.25 -0.86 -3.89
N VAL A 131 -14.94 -0.87 -3.74
CA VAL A 131 -14.02 -0.17 -4.65
C VAL A 131 -12.84 -1.07 -5.01
N ASN A 132 -12.41 -0.99 -6.26
CA ASN A 132 -11.16 -1.61 -6.71
C ASN A 132 -10.04 -0.58 -6.60
N PHE A 133 -8.84 -1.06 -6.27
CA PHE A 133 -7.64 -0.25 -6.32
C PHE A 133 -6.88 -0.55 -7.60
N THR A 134 -6.19 0.46 -8.12
CA THR A 134 -5.32 0.32 -9.29
C THR A 134 -3.91 0.08 -8.81
N LYS A 135 -3.24 -0.92 -9.36
CA LYS A 135 -1.83 -1.18 -9.08
C LYS A 135 -0.99 0.03 -9.50
N GLU A 136 -0.03 0.42 -8.67
CA GLU A 136 0.92 1.52 -8.95
C GLU A 136 1.92 1.18 -10.06
#